data_AF-A0A7S1UNG2-F1
#
_entry.id   AF-A0A7S1UNG2-F1
#
_cell.length_a   1.000
_cell.length_b   1.000
_cell.length_c   1.000
_cell.angle_alpha   90.00
_cell.angle_beta   90.00
_cell.angle_gamma   90.00
#
_symmetry.space_group_name_H-M   'P 1'
#
loop_
_entity.id
_entity.type
_entity.pdbx_description
1 polymer ?
#
loop_
_entity_poly.entity_id
_entity_poly.type
_entity_poly.pdbx_seq_one_letter_code
_entity_poly.pdbx_strand_id
1 'polypeptide(L)'
;RRPLFEEIAQIAATTNMDKSGYGLVSPSAYKQGHKCCGGCCDVRRASIIVNIVNIIISLLFMLEFIFIDKIVAKDEEVINDEEQLNNLHTAAAIIKKLEGLLVFFLMIKIACSAVGIHGAYTFSVPKVGVALGCYTVFLIFDVLTLSFGGILMDAFFAYPHIYLIMEMNEGIMSPENYINEEQSCCCV
;
A
#
# COMPACT_ATOMS: atom_id res chain seq x y z
N ARG A 1 12.76 34.11 35.34
CA ARG A 1 11.98 33.53 34.22
C ARG A 1 12.84 32.46 33.58
N ARG A 2 12.62 31.19 33.89
CA ARG A 2 13.29 30.08 33.19
C ARG A 2 12.61 29.91 31.82
N PRO A 3 13.35 29.64 30.74
CA PRO A 3 12.77 29.55 29.40
C PRO A 3 11.93 28.28 29.26
N LEU A 4 10.72 28.43 28.74
CA LEU A 4 9.71 27.39 28.43
C LEU A 4 10.27 26.20 27.63
N PHE A 5 11.45 26.35 27.01
CA PHE A 5 12.13 25.33 26.23
C PHE A 5 12.71 24.18 27.06
N GLU A 6 13.10 24.40 28.33
CA GLU A 6 13.61 23.32 29.19
C GLU A 6 12.48 22.37 29.65
N GLU A 7 11.26 22.88 29.81
CA GLU A 7 10.10 22.10 30.23
C GLU A 7 9.61 21.16 29.10
N ILE A 8 9.66 21.62 27.85
CA ILE A 8 9.31 20.78 26.68
C ILE A 8 10.37 19.68 26.46
N ALA A 9 11.65 19.96 26.73
CA ALA A 9 12.70 18.95 26.64
C ALA A 9 12.58 17.85 27.73
N GLN A 10 12.13 18.19 28.93
CA GLN A 10 11.87 17.21 30.00
C GLN A 10 10.61 16.37 29.75
N ILE A 11 9.58 16.92 29.11
CA ILE A 11 8.39 16.16 28.71
C ILE A 11 8.72 15.19 27.56
N ALA A 12 9.58 15.58 26.62
CA ALA A 12 10.06 14.67 25.56
C ALA A 12 11.03 13.58 26.08
N ALA A 13 11.73 13.83 27.19
CA ALA A 13 12.63 12.85 27.81
C ALA A 13 11.89 11.82 28.68
N THR A 14 10.69 12.12 29.19
CA THR A 14 9.93 11.22 30.07
C THR A 14 9.01 10.25 29.32
N THR A 15 8.79 10.41 28.02
CA THR A 15 8.16 9.36 27.17
C THR A 15 9.12 8.24 26.77
N ASN A 16 10.34 8.19 27.34
CA ASN A 16 11.36 7.18 27.06
C ASN A 16 11.59 6.19 28.22
N MET A 17 10.62 6.05 29.13
CA MET A 17 10.69 5.08 30.22
C MET A 17 9.46 4.17 30.24
N ASP A 18 9.47 3.15 29.38
CA ASP A 18 9.19 1.76 29.79
C ASP A 18 9.48 0.81 28.60
N LYS A 19 10.77 0.55 28.36
CA LYS A 19 11.24 -0.53 27.46
C LYS A 19 12.13 -1.52 28.20
N SER A 20 11.84 -1.78 29.47
CA SER A 20 12.47 -2.87 30.22
C SER A 20 11.48 -3.63 31.08
N GLY A 21 10.34 -3.98 30.50
CA GLY A 21 9.49 -5.05 30.99
C GLY A 21 9.95 -6.38 30.40
N TYR A 22 11.07 -6.93 30.87
CA TYR A 22 11.30 -8.38 30.77
C TYR A 22 10.36 -9.05 31.77
N GLY A 23 9.06 -8.97 31.47
CA GLY A 23 8.00 -9.66 32.17
C GLY A 23 8.16 -11.14 31.91
N LEU A 24 8.37 -11.88 32.99
CA LEU A 24 8.12 -13.30 33.13
C LEU A 24 7.08 -13.77 32.11
N VAL A 25 7.48 -14.71 31.25
CA VAL A 25 6.58 -15.41 30.32
C VAL A 25 5.48 -16.06 31.16
N SER A 26 4.33 -15.39 31.24
CA SER A 26 3.15 -15.92 31.90
C SER A 26 2.69 -17.14 31.11
N PRO A 27 2.62 -18.33 31.72
CA PRO A 27 2.14 -19.52 31.04
C PRO A 27 0.67 -19.29 30.71
N SER A 28 0.35 -19.13 29.41
CA SER A 28 -0.96 -18.81 28.80
C SER A 28 -1.28 -17.33 28.50
N ALA A 29 -0.30 -16.52 28.09
CA ALA A 29 -0.61 -15.28 27.39
C ALA A 29 -1.54 -15.58 26.19
N TYR A 30 -2.82 -15.21 26.31
CA TYR A 30 -3.81 -15.35 25.25
C TYR A 30 -3.30 -14.60 24.02
N LYS A 31 -3.39 -15.22 22.83
CA LYS A 31 -3.03 -14.57 21.56
C LYS A 31 -3.81 -13.26 21.41
N GLN A 32 -3.11 -12.16 21.17
CA GLN A 32 -3.70 -10.83 21.07
C GLN A 32 -3.82 -10.33 19.63
N GLY A 33 -3.08 -10.93 18.69
CA GLY A 33 -3.07 -10.52 17.28
C GLY A 33 -4.42 -10.69 16.58
N HIS A 34 -4.83 -9.68 15.82
CA HIS A 34 -6.02 -9.71 14.99
C HIS A 34 -5.85 -10.62 13.78
N LYS A 35 -7.00 -11.15 13.34
CA LYS A 35 -7.14 -11.91 12.11
C LYS A 35 -7.54 -10.99 10.97
N CYS A 36 -6.86 -11.09 9.84
CA CYS A 36 -7.26 -10.32 8.66
C CYS A 36 -8.57 -10.87 8.07
N CYS A 37 -9.59 -10.00 7.91
CA CYS A 37 -10.89 -10.32 7.30
C CYS A 37 -11.63 -11.52 7.92
N GLY A 38 -11.41 -11.82 9.21
CA GLY A 38 -11.98 -13.01 9.86
C GLY A 38 -11.43 -14.35 9.35
N GLY A 39 -10.45 -14.34 8.44
CA GLY A 39 -9.71 -15.52 7.99
C GLY A 39 -8.58 -15.91 8.96
N CYS A 40 -7.77 -16.91 8.61
CA CYS A 40 -6.71 -17.41 9.51
C CYS A 40 -5.32 -16.77 9.30
N CYS A 41 -5.16 -15.81 8.39
CA CYS A 41 -3.86 -15.17 8.20
C CYS A 41 -3.63 -14.04 9.21
N ASP A 42 -2.42 -13.98 9.78
CA ASP A 42 -1.96 -12.81 10.52
C ASP A 42 -1.88 -11.59 9.60
N VAL A 43 -2.11 -10.40 10.16
CA VAL A 43 -2.15 -9.14 9.40
C VAL A 43 -0.83 -8.82 8.69
N ARG A 44 0.31 -9.29 9.22
CA ARG A 44 1.62 -9.15 8.57
C ARG A 44 1.71 -9.99 7.30
N ARG A 45 1.40 -11.28 7.35
CA ARG A 45 1.36 -12.11 6.12
C ARG A 45 0.33 -11.60 5.14
N ALA A 46 -0.84 -11.18 5.61
CA ALA A 46 -1.86 -10.57 4.75
C ALA A 46 -1.32 -9.33 4.02
N SER A 47 -0.66 -8.41 4.73
CA SER A 47 -0.02 -7.21 4.13
C SER A 47 1.03 -7.56 3.06
N ILE A 48 1.83 -8.61 3.28
CA ILE A 48 2.79 -9.10 2.29
C ILE A 48 2.07 -9.64 1.05
N ILE A 49 1.07 -10.49 1.25
CA ILE A 49 0.30 -11.10 0.16
C ILE A 49 -0.38 -10.03 -0.69
N VAL A 50 -1.07 -9.06 -0.07
CA VAL A 50 -1.76 -8.02 -0.85
C VAL A 50 -0.79 -7.17 -1.65
N ASN A 51 0.41 -6.86 -1.15
CA ASN A 51 1.41 -6.14 -1.93
C ASN A 51 1.96 -6.98 -3.10
N ILE A 52 2.15 -8.28 -2.92
CA ILE A 52 2.56 -9.17 -4.03
C ILE A 52 1.47 -9.21 -5.10
N VAL A 53 0.21 -9.40 -4.70
CA VAL A 53 -0.94 -9.40 -5.62
C VAL A 53 -1.04 -8.05 -6.33
N ASN A 54 -0.85 -6.94 -5.61
CA ASN A 54 -0.88 -5.60 -6.19
C ASN A 54 0.22 -5.39 -7.23
N ILE A 55 1.44 -5.89 -6.98
CA ILE A 55 2.53 -5.84 -7.97
C ILE A 55 2.14 -6.63 -9.22
N ILE A 56 1.60 -7.84 -9.07
CA ILE A 56 1.16 -8.67 -10.20
C ILE A 56 0.08 -7.96 -11.02
N ILE A 57 -0.96 -7.44 -10.36
CA ILE A 57 -2.04 -6.70 -11.02
C ILE A 57 -1.48 -5.46 -11.74
N SER A 58 -0.58 -4.71 -11.12
CA SER A 58 0.05 -3.54 -11.74
C SER A 58 0.87 -3.91 -12.98
N LEU A 59 1.58 -5.04 -12.96
CA LEU A 59 2.31 -5.57 -14.11
C LEU A 59 1.34 -5.97 -15.24
N LEU A 60 0.20 -6.59 -14.93
CA LEU A 60 -0.82 -6.94 -15.91
C LEU A 60 -1.42 -5.69 -16.58
N PHE A 61 -1.72 -4.64 -15.81
CA PHE A 61 -2.20 -3.37 -16.37
C PHE A 61 -1.15 -2.70 -17.27
N MET A 62 0.13 -2.73 -16.90
CA MET A 62 1.19 -2.23 -17.78
C MET A 62 1.27 -3.01 -19.10
N LEU A 63 1.07 -4.32 -19.07
CA LEU A 63 1.00 -5.12 -20.31
C LEU A 63 -0.22 -4.74 -21.15
N GLU A 64 -1.38 -4.52 -20.54
CA GLU A 64 -2.60 -4.09 -21.23
C GLU A 64 -2.38 -2.80 -22.03
N PHE A 65 -1.76 -1.76 -21.43
CA PHE A 65 -1.43 -0.52 -22.14
C PHE A 65 -0.55 -0.76 -23.38
N ILE A 66 0.48 -1.61 -23.27
CA ILE A 66 1.35 -1.98 -24.41
C ILE A 66 0.56 -2.65 -25.55
N PHE A 67 -0.49 -3.42 -25.24
CA PHE A 67 -1.32 -4.06 -26.26
C PHE A 67 -2.29 -3.07 -26.91
N ILE A 68 -2.88 -2.15 -26.14
CA ILE A 68 -3.81 -1.14 -26.66
C ILE A 68 -3.11 -0.23 -27.69
N ASP A 69 -1.90 0.22 -27.39
CA ASP A 69 -1.07 1.02 -28.32
C ASP A 69 -0.92 0.36 -29.70
N LYS A 70 -0.74 -0.96 -29.73
CA LYS A 70 -0.58 -1.73 -30.98
C LYS A 70 -1.86 -1.87 -31.78
N ILE A 71 -3.02 -1.85 -31.11
CA ILE A 71 -4.32 -1.90 -31.77
C ILE A 71 -4.61 -0.53 -32.39
N VAL A 72 -4.46 0.54 -31.61
CA VAL A 72 -4.71 1.91 -32.07
C VAL A 72 -3.82 2.29 -33.25
N ALA A 73 -2.53 1.90 -33.23
CA ALA A 73 -1.61 2.19 -34.34
C ALA A 73 -2.01 1.56 -35.69
N LYS A 74 -2.87 0.54 -35.70
CA LYS A 74 -3.34 -0.08 -36.95
C LYS A 74 -4.52 0.65 -37.59
N ASP A 75 -5.32 1.36 -36.78
CA ASP A 75 -6.56 1.99 -37.25
C ASP A 75 -6.31 3.39 -37.83
N GLU A 76 -5.18 4.04 -37.53
CA GLU A 76 -4.82 5.37 -38.04
C GLU A 76 -4.65 5.41 -39.58
N GLU A 77 -4.44 4.28 -40.27
CA GLU A 77 -4.23 4.25 -41.73
C GLU A 77 -5.52 4.44 -42.58
N VAL A 78 -6.71 4.49 -41.96
CA VAL A 78 -7.99 4.38 -42.70
C VAL A 78 -8.75 5.71 -42.86
N ILE A 79 -8.33 6.80 -42.22
CA ILE A 79 -9.08 8.08 -42.21
C ILE A 79 -8.54 9.05 -43.26
N ASN A 80 -9.41 9.52 -44.18
CA ASN A 80 -9.03 10.35 -45.35
C ASN A 80 -9.47 11.83 -45.26
N ASP A 81 -10.09 12.27 -44.16
CA ASP A 81 -10.64 13.63 -43.98
C ASP A 81 -9.71 14.54 -43.15
N GLU A 82 -9.07 15.53 -43.77
CA GLU A 82 -8.03 16.41 -43.17
C GLU A 82 -8.51 17.24 -41.96
N GLU A 83 -9.76 17.71 -41.96
CA GLU A 83 -10.28 18.53 -40.84
C GLU A 83 -10.54 17.70 -39.58
N GLN A 84 -11.06 16.48 -39.75
CA GLN A 84 -11.24 15.53 -38.65
C GLN A 84 -9.89 15.05 -38.11
N LEU A 85 -8.89 14.93 -38.99
CA LEU A 85 -7.54 14.50 -38.66
C LEU A 85 -6.84 15.47 -37.67
N ASN A 86 -7.00 16.79 -37.84
CA ASN A 86 -6.36 17.78 -36.95
C ASN A 86 -6.92 17.77 -35.52
N ASN A 87 -8.24 17.66 -35.38
CA ASN A 87 -8.90 17.56 -34.07
C ASN A 87 -8.57 16.22 -33.40
N LEU A 88 -8.54 15.13 -34.18
CA LEU A 88 -8.17 13.80 -33.70
C LEU A 88 -6.71 13.74 -33.22
N HIS A 89 -5.76 14.34 -33.95
CA HIS A 89 -4.36 14.39 -33.54
C HIS A 89 -4.17 15.12 -32.21
N THR A 90 -4.90 16.22 -31.99
CA THR A 90 -4.81 16.98 -30.73
C THR A 90 -5.35 16.15 -29.57
N ALA A 91 -6.49 15.49 -29.74
CA ALA A 91 -7.07 14.60 -28.73
C ALA A 91 -6.16 13.39 -28.45
N ALA A 92 -5.62 12.74 -29.50
CA ALA A 92 -4.71 11.60 -29.38
C ALA A 92 -3.42 11.97 -28.64
N ALA A 93 -2.86 13.16 -28.89
CA ALA A 93 -1.68 13.64 -28.18
C ALA A 93 -1.94 13.85 -26.68
N ILE A 94 -3.14 14.33 -26.31
CA ILE A 94 -3.53 14.47 -24.90
C ILE A 94 -3.69 13.09 -24.25
N ILE A 95 -4.34 12.15 -24.93
CA ILE A 95 -4.56 10.78 -24.44
C ILE A 95 -3.21 10.08 -24.22
N LYS A 96 -2.29 10.11 -25.19
CA LYS A 96 -0.95 9.51 -25.06
C LYS A 96 -0.14 10.09 -23.89
N LYS A 97 -0.27 11.39 -23.62
CA LYS A 97 0.37 12.04 -22.46
C LYS A 97 -0.22 11.55 -21.14
N LEU A 98 -1.55 11.42 -21.07
CA LEU A 98 -2.24 10.91 -19.89
C LEU A 98 -1.87 9.45 -19.61
N GLU A 99 -1.79 8.63 -20.66
CA GLU A 99 -1.37 7.24 -20.58
C GLU A 99 0.06 7.10 -20.02
N GLY A 100 1.03 7.85 -20.56
CA GLY A 100 2.40 7.83 -20.04
C GLY A 100 2.48 8.23 -18.56
N LEU A 101 1.63 9.18 -18.13
CA LEU A 101 1.53 9.58 -16.73
C LEU A 101 0.94 8.45 -15.85
N LEU A 102 -0.06 7.72 -16.33
CA LEU A 102 -0.63 6.57 -15.62
C LEU A 102 0.39 5.45 -15.45
N VAL A 103 1.14 5.11 -16.50
CA VAL A 103 2.23 4.11 -16.42
C VAL A 103 3.29 4.53 -15.40
N PHE A 104 3.65 5.82 -15.37
CA PHE A 104 4.57 6.35 -14.36
C PHE A 104 4.05 6.16 -12.93
N PHE A 105 2.76 6.43 -12.69
CA PHE A 105 2.15 6.18 -11.38
C PHE A 105 2.13 4.69 -11.02
N LEU A 106 1.87 3.78 -11.96
CA LEU A 106 1.95 2.33 -11.72
C LEU A 106 3.35 1.88 -11.29
N MET A 107 4.41 2.47 -11.88
CA MET A 107 5.78 2.20 -11.46
C MET A 107 6.04 2.64 -10.01
N ILE A 108 5.52 3.80 -9.60
CA ILE A 108 5.56 4.26 -8.20
C ILE A 108 4.79 3.29 -7.31
N LYS A 109 3.60 2.83 -7.73
CA LYS A 109 2.77 1.86 -6.97
C LYS A 109 3.54 0.55 -6.72
N ILE A 110 4.24 0.03 -7.72
CA ILE A 110 5.10 -1.15 -7.59
C ILE A 110 6.24 -0.91 -6.59
N ALA A 111 6.94 0.22 -6.70
CA ALA A 111 8.03 0.57 -5.79
C ALA A 111 7.56 0.71 -4.35
N CYS A 112 6.45 1.42 -4.10
CA CYS A 112 5.84 1.55 -2.78
C CYS A 112 5.40 0.20 -2.21
N SER A 113 4.85 -0.69 -3.04
CA SER A 113 4.45 -2.04 -2.63
C SER A 113 5.66 -2.89 -2.21
N ALA A 114 6.78 -2.79 -2.93
CA ALA A 114 8.02 -3.46 -2.57
C ALA A 114 8.58 -2.95 -1.23
N VAL A 115 8.54 -1.63 -1.00
CA VAL A 115 8.89 -1.02 0.29
C VAL A 115 7.95 -1.51 1.41
N GLY A 116 6.66 -1.64 1.12
CA GLY A 116 5.65 -2.21 2.03
C GLY A 116 5.97 -3.64 2.45
N ILE A 117 6.32 -4.51 1.50
CA ILE A 117 6.75 -5.89 1.77
C ILE A 117 7.98 -5.91 2.68
N HIS A 118 8.99 -5.10 2.36
CA HIS A 118 10.18 -4.98 3.20
C HIS A 118 9.87 -4.41 4.59
N GLY A 119 8.92 -3.48 4.69
CA GLY A 119 8.41 -2.93 5.95
C GLY A 119 7.74 -3.96 6.83
N ALA A 120 6.85 -4.76 6.25
CA ALA A 120 6.19 -5.86 6.94
C ALA A 120 7.18 -6.95 7.38
N TYR A 121 8.20 -7.24 6.57
CA TYR A 121 9.24 -8.19 6.93
C TYR A 121 10.09 -7.70 8.11
N THR A 122 10.48 -6.41 8.10
CA THR A 122 11.38 -5.79 9.08
C THR A 122 10.68 -5.14 10.28
N PHE A 123 9.35 -5.33 10.43
CA PHE A 123 8.56 -4.68 11.47
C PHE A 123 8.85 -3.16 11.57
N SER A 124 8.91 -2.48 10.42
CA SER A 124 9.16 -1.04 10.36
C SER A 124 7.91 -0.25 9.95
N VAL A 125 7.27 0.41 10.93
CA VAL A 125 6.04 1.20 10.73
C VAL A 125 6.16 2.22 9.60
N PRO A 126 7.24 3.03 9.49
CA PRO A 126 7.33 4.02 8.42
C PRO A 126 7.31 3.41 7.02
N LYS A 127 7.94 2.24 6.83
CA LYS A 127 7.99 1.56 5.53
C LYS A 127 6.63 0.98 5.14
N VAL A 128 5.90 0.40 6.08
CA VAL A 128 4.51 -0.05 5.86
C VAL A 128 3.60 1.16 5.58
N GLY A 129 3.84 2.27 6.27
CA GLY A 129 3.13 3.54 6.06
C GLY A 129 3.30 4.13 4.66
N VAL A 130 4.46 3.94 4.01
CA VAL A 130 4.68 4.35 2.60
C VAL A 130 3.74 3.61 1.66
N ALA A 131 3.57 2.29 1.84
CA ALA A 131 2.64 1.51 1.03
C ALA A 131 1.19 1.94 1.27
N LEU A 132 0.79 2.12 2.53
CA LEU A 132 -0.54 2.62 2.89
C LEU A 132 -0.82 4.00 2.28
N GLY A 133 0.13 4.93 2.37
CA GLY A 133 0.01 6.26 1.78
C GLY A 133 -0.17 6.20 0.26
N CYS A 134 0.54 5.28 -0.40
CA CYS A 134 0.34 5.04 -1.83
C CYS A 134 -1.09 4.56 -2.14
N TYR A 135 -1.60 3.54 -1.43
CA TYR A 135 -3.00 3.09 -1.60
C TYR A 135 -4.00 4.21 -1.37
N THR A 136 -3.80 5.07 -0.37
CA THR A 136 -4.68 6.21 -0.11
C THR A 136 -4.71 7.21 -1.27
N VAL A 137 -3.56 7.49 -1.89
CA VAL A 137 -3.50 8.40 -3.06
C VAL A 137 -4.25 7.80 -4.25
N PHE A 138 -4.07 6.50 -4.52
CA PHE A 138 -4.80 5.83 -5.59
C PHE A 138 -6.30 5.72 -5.31
N LEU A 139 -6.69 5.46 -4.06
CA LEU A 139 -8.09 5.49 -3.63
C LEU A 139 -8.74 6.85 -3.90
N ILE A 140 -8.03 7.95 -3.62
CA ILE A 140 -8.52 9.30 -3.96
C ILE A 140 -8.69 9.45 -5.47
N PHE A 141 -7.73 8.96 -6.27
CA PHE A 141 -7.83 9.00 -7.73
C PHE A 141 -9.00 8.17 -8.25
N ASP A 142 -9.25 6.98 -7.69
CA ASP A 142 -10.38 6.13 -8.04
C ASP A 142 -11.72 6.76 -7.65
N VAL A 143 -11.78 7.49 -6.53
CA VAL A 143 -12.94 8.30 -6.16
C VAL A 143 -13.16 9.44 -7.16
N LEU A 144 -12.11 10.16 -7.55
CA LEU A 144 -12.21 11.26 -8.52
C LEU A 144 -12.62 10.79 -9.92
N THR A 145 -12.21 9.59 -10.31
CA THR A 145 -12.56 8.96 -11.59
C THR A 145 -13.84 8.12 -11.52
N LEU A 146 -14.48 8.02 -10.34
CA LEU A 146 -15.68 7.22 -10.08
C LEU A 146 -15.50 5.73 -10.45
N SER A 147 -14.28 5.20 -10.28
CA SER A 147 -13.94 3.81 -10.53
C SER A 147 -14.36 2.93 -9.35
N PHE A 148 -15.61 2.47 -9.33
CA PHE A 148 -16.13 1.63 -8.23
C PHE A 148 -15.27 0.39 -7.95
N GLY A 149 -14.77 -0.27 -9.00
CA GLY A 149 -13.89 -1.44 -8.87
C GLY A 149 -12.55 -1.09 -8.20
N GLY A 150 -11.95 0.04 -8.59
CA GLY A 150 -10.72 0.55 -7.98
C GLY A 150 -10.91 0.91 -6.52
N ILE A 151 -11.96 1.68 -6.20
CA ILE A 151 -12.32 2.08 -4.83
C ILE A 151 -12.41 0.87 -3.90
N LEU A 152 -13.13 -0.18 -4.33
CA LEU A 152 -13.29 -1.39 -3.52
C LEU A 152 -11.96 -2.14 -3.33
N MET A 153 -11.16 -2.24 -4.40
CA MET A 153 -9.89 -2.95 -4.38
C MET A 153 -8.86 -2.24 -3.48
N ASP A 154 -8.65 -0.93 -3.68
CA ASP A 154 -7.68 -0.16 -2.91
C ASP A 154 -8.09 -0.06 -1.43
N ALA A 155 -9.38 0.06 -1.11
CA ALA A 155 -9.86 0.01 0.27
C ALA A 155 -9.58 -1.36 0.91
N PHE A 156 -9.79 -2.46 0.18
CA PHE A 156 -9.50 -3.80 0.65
C PHE A 156 -7.99 -4.03 0.85
N PHE A 157 -7.14 -3.50 -0.02
CA PHE A 157 -5.68 -3.61 0.12
C PHE A 157 -5.10 -2.70 1.20
N ALA A 158 -5.74 -1.55 1.48
CA ALA A 158 -5.35 -0.68 2.58
C ALA A 158 -5.61 -1.31 3.95
N TYR A 159 -6.68 -2.10 4.10
CA TYR A 159 -7.10 -2.71 5.37
C TYR A 159 -5.98 -3.43 6.16
N PRO A 160 -5.27 -4.44 5.61
CA PRO A 160 -4.24 -5.15 6.38
C PRO A 160 -3.06 -4.24 6.78
N HIS A 161 -2.78 -3.18 6.02
CA HIS A 161 -1.73 -2.22 6.36
C HIS A 161 -2.10 -1.35 7.55
N ILE A 162 -3.35 -0.88 7.61
CA ILE A 162 -3.87 -0.09 8.74
C ILE A 162 -3.75 -0.90 10.03
N TYR A 163 -4.25 -2.13 10.03
CA TYR A 163 -4.20 -3.00 11.20
C TYR A 163 -2.78 -3.40 11.58
N LEU A 164 -1.91 -3.71 10.60
CA LEU A 164 -0.51 -4.01 10.88
C LEU A 164 0.19 -2.83 11.57
N ILE A 165 -0.05 -1.59 11.11
CA ILE A 165 0.51 -0.39 11.73
C ILE A 165 -0.02 -0.22 13.17
N MET A 166 -1.31 -0.45 13.39
CA MET A 166 -1.91 -0.39 14.73
C MET A 166 -1.25 -1.40 15.68
N GLU A 167 -1.16 -2.67 15.28
CA GLU A 167 -0.59 -3.73 16.13
C GLU A 167 0.89 -3.53 16.44
N MET A 168 1.65 -2.98 15.49
CA MET A 168 3.07 -2.66 15.69
C MET A 168 3.25 -1.47 16.64
N ASN A 169 2.35 -0.48 16.59
CA ASN A 169 2.38 0.66 17.50
C ASN A 169 1.92 0.29 18.93
N GLU A 170 0.99 -0.65 19.06
CA GLU A 170 0.53 -1.19 20.34
C GLU A 170 1.52 -2.17 20.97
N GLY A 171 2.56 -2.59 20.24
CA GLY A 171 3.54 -3.58 20.70
C GLY A 171 3.00 -5.01 20.73
N ILE A 172 1.80 -5.25 20.18
CA ILE A 172 1.23 -6.58 20.00
C ILE A 172 2.10 -7.37 19.03
N MET A 173 2.53 -6.73 17.93
CA MET A 173 3.33 -7.36 16.89
C MET A 173 4.74 -6.76 16.81
N SER A 174 5.68 -7.43 17.46
CA SER A 174 7.13 -7.11 17.41
C SER A 174 7.95 -8.33 16.97
N PRO A 175 9.21 -8.17 16.54
CA PRO A 175 10.09 -9.31 16.21
C PRO A 175 10.20 -10.35 17.33
N GLU A 176 10.17 -9.91 18.58
CA GLU A 176 10.30 -10.76 19.77
C GLU A 176 9.00 -11.48 20.10
N ASN A 177 7.85 -10.83 19.92
CA ASN A 177 6.54 -11.41 20.24
C ASN A 177 5.93 -12.21 19.07
N TYR A 178 6.44 -12.05 17.85
CA TYR A 178 5.85 -12.66 16.64
C TYR A 178 5.77 -14.19 16.70
N ILE A 179 6.69 -14.85 17.42
CA ILE A 179 6.68 -16.32 17.59
C ILE A 179 5.40 -16.79 18.31
N ASN A 180 4.84 -15.97 19.21
CA ASN A 180 3.62 -16.31 19.93
C ASN A 180 2.36 -15.92 19.13
N GLU A 181 2.44 -14.81 18.39
CA GLU A 181 1.33 -14.23 17.63
C GLU A 181 1.16 -14.81 16.24
N GLU A 182 2.14 -15.58 15.73
CA GLU A 182 2.01 -16.17 14.41
C GLU A 182 0.79 -17.10 14.34
N GLN A 183 0.00 -16.90 13.31
CA GLN A 183 -1.13 -17.73 12.97
C GLN A 183 -0.84 -18.38 11.63
N SER A 184 -0.98 -19.70 11.58
CA SER A 184 -1.02 -20.40 10.31
C SER A 184 -2.24 -19.91 9.55
N CYS A 185 -2.02 -19.31 8.36
CA CYS A 185 -3.06 -19.17 7.36
C CYS A 185 -3.76 -20.53 7.18
N CYS A 186 -5.06 -20.55 6.85
CA CYS A 186 -5.94 -21.73 6.94
C CYS A 186 -5.56 -22.94 6.04
N CYS A 187 -4.36 -22.97 5.45
CA CYS A 187 -3.94 -23.92 4.42
C CYS A 187 -2.51 -24.47 4.65
N VAL A 188 -2.05 -24.63 5.90
CA VAL A 188 -0.81 -25.38 6.20
C VAL A 188 -1.07 -26.40 7.30
#